data_AF-A0A9P7GMW4-F1
#
_entry.id   AF-A0A9P7GMW4-F1
#
_cell.length_a   1.000
_cell.length_b   1.000
_cell.length_c   1.000
_cell.angle_alpha   90.00
_cell.angle_beta   90.00
_cell.angle_gamma   90.00
#
_symmetry.space_group_name_H-M   'P 1'
#
loop_
_entity.id
_entity.type
_entity.pdbx_description
1 polymer ?
#
loop_
_entity_poly.entity_id
_entity_poly.type
_entity_poly.pdbx_seq_one_letter_code
_entity_poly.pdbx_strand_id
1 'polypeptide(L)'
;MLGRAMSMASTVPFTWGFIDKPAEGQVLLLFIPPHAPFPIDGLRFQDQEVKYTIPAGPNRVRPSFAEIIPALMNQPVRNYPLRVVNEPAIYVAGEKMGHKVYPPGAAPTGPSGVPPVPQPGMPMGFAQQHAMVAQQNNNMEMLDRRREQERARNRSGSTGARPRPEDDDSGDEIDQISTRTLALNRYKRNHDMMNEVFKFAAYGTSSILWSTIPILTQEFPILGDRNAPPPPRPYSIFNKSEIEEKTVKLQEEIEALKAKSAERQAAWSIRERENRMELGADGVAA
;
A
#
# COMPACT_ATOMS: atom_id res chain seq x y z
N MET A 1 -10.69 11.74 -8.73
CA MET A 1 -9.69 11.42 -9.78
C MET A 1 -10.27 10.65 -10.95
N LEU A 2 -10.89 9.47 -10.74
CA LEU A 2 -11.39 8.60 -11.83
C LEU A 2 -12.38 9.28 -12.80
N GLY A 3 -13.27 10.15 -12.32
CA GLY A 3 -14.18 10.89 -13.21
C GLY A 3 -13.45 11.80 -14.21
N ARG A 4 -12.38 12.48 -13.77
CA ARG A 4 -11.52 13.28 -14.65
C ARG A 4 -10.68 12.40 -15.58
N ALA A 5 -10.18 11.27 -15.07
CA ALA A 5 -9.44 10.29 -15.88
C ALA A 5 -10.27 9.76 -17.04
N MET A 6 -11.58 9.55 -16.86
CA MET A 6 -12.49 9.12 -17.93
C MET A 6 -12.62 10.16 -19.04
N SER A 7 -12.63 11.44 -18.69
CA SER A 7 -12.58 12.54 -19.67
C SER A 7 -11.24 12.57 -20.40
N MET A 8 -10.11 12.41 -19.70
CA MET A 8 -8.78 12.36 -20.31
C MET A 8 -8.60 11.17 -21.26
N ALA A 9 -9.14 9.99 -20.93
CA ALA A 9 -9.00 8.77 -21.74
C ALA A 9 -9.60 8.90 -23.17
N SER A 10 -10.46 9.90 -23.40
CA SER A 10 -11.03 10.20 -24.72
C SER A 10 -10.10 11.01 -25.64
N THR A 11 -9.11 11.71 -25.07
CA THR A 11 -8.24 12.65 -25.79
C THR A 11 -6.77 12.28 -25.71
N VAL A 12 -6.38 11.41 -24.76
CA VAL A 12 -5.00 10.94 -24.57
C VAL A 12 -4.88 9.49 -25.01
N PRO A 13 -3.98 9.16 -25.95
CA PRO A 13 -3.73 7.77 -26.34
C PRO A 13 -2.91 7.04 -25.28
N PHE A 14 -3.19 5.74 -25.12
CA PHE A 14 -2.49 4.85 -24.19
C PHE A 14 -1.32 4.18 -24.89
N THR A 15 -0.19 4.06 -24.21
CA THR A 15 0.98 3.32 -24.70
C THR A 15 1.05 1.93 -24.08
N TRP A 16 1.58 0.98 -24.84
CA TRP A 16 1.91 -0.33 -24.31
C TRP A 16 3.26 -0.29 -23.63
N GLY A 17 3.36 -0.85 -22.43
CA GLY A 17 4.59 -0.87 -21.66
C GLY A 17 4.54 -1.89 -20.54
N PHE A 18 5.71 -2.30 -20.07
CA PHE A 18 5.81 -3.09 -18.85
C PHE A 18 5.81 -2.17 -17.64
N ILE A 19 5.03 -2.54 -16.64
CA ILE A 19 5.14 -2.00 -15.29
C ILE A 19 6.08 -2.96 -14.54
N ASP A 20 7.14 -2.42 -13.97
CA ASP A 20 8.09 -3.18 -13.17
C ASP A 20 8.50 -2.37 -11.95
N LYS A 21 8.09 -2.83 -10.77
CA LYS A 21 8.41 -2.24 -9.47
C LYS A 21 8.21 -0.72 -9.46
N PRO A 22 6.95 -0.25 -9.66
CA PRO A 22 6.67 1.18 -9.70
C PRO A 22 7.16 1.85 -8.42
N ALA A 23 7.64 3.09 -8.54
CA ALA A 23 8.10 3.85 -7.39
C ALA A 23 6.95 4.08 -6.39
N GLU A 24 7.27 4.20 -5.11
CA GLU A 24 6.27 4.47 -4.09
C GLU A 24 5.54 5.79 -4.40
N GLY A 25 4.20 5.76 -4.32
CA GLY A 25 3.35 6.90 -4.66
C GLY A 25 3.11 7.12 -6.17
N GLN A 26 3.69 6.31 -7.06
CA GLN A 26 3.41 6.40 -8.49
C GLN A 26 1.96 5.97 -8.80
N VAL A 27 1.22 6.85 -9.48
CA VAL A 27 -0.16 6.58 -9.90
C VAL A 27 -0.19 6.37 -11.41
N LEU A 28 -0.72 5.22 -11.84
CA LEU A 28 -0.87 4.85 -13.25
C LEU A 28 -2.35 4.68 -13.59
N LEU A 29 -2.76 5.15 -14.77
CA LEU A 29 -4.09 4.88 -15.31
C LEU A 29 -3.98 3.71 -16.29
N LEU A 30 -4.57 2.57 -15.95
CA LEU A 30 -4.52 1.35 -16.74
C LEU A 30 -5.88 1.08 -17.39
N PHE A 31 -5.86 0.63 -18.64
CA PHE A 31 -7.02 0.02 -19.26
C PHE A 31 -6.88 -1.49 -19.21
N ILE A 32 -7.80 -2.14 -18.51
CA ILE A 32 -7.82 -3.60 -18.36
C ILE A 32 -9.24 -4.06 -18.74
N PRO A 33 -9.39 -4.97 -19.72
CA PRO A 33 -10.68 -5.58 -20.02
C PRO A 33 -11.28 -6.25 -18.77
N PRO A 34 -12.61 -6.25 -18.59
CA PRO A 34 -13.25 -6.68 -17.33
C PRO A 34 -12.97 -8.14 -16.94
N HIS A 35 -12.57 -8.99 -17.89
CA HIS A 35 -12.26 -10.40 -17.68
C HIS A 35 -10.76 -10.73 -17.79
N ALA A 36 -9.92 -9.72 -18.06
CA ALA A 36 -8.49 -9.94 -18.13
C ALA A 36 -7.90 -9.99 -16.71
N PRO A 37 -7.00 -10.94 -16.41
CA PRO A 37 -6.26 -10.92 -15.16
C PRO A 37 -5.38 -9.66 -15.09
N PHE A 38 -5.08 -9.19 -13.87
CA PHE A 38 -4.16 -8.06 -13.70
C PHE A 38 -2.76 -8.46 -14.19
N PRO A 39 -2.08 -7.60 -14.97
CA PRO A 39 -0.74 -7.90 -15.49
C PRO A 39 0.28 -7.96 -14.34
N ILE A 40 1.31 -8.81 -14.49
CA ILE A 40 2.39 -8.91 -13.49
C ILE A 40 3.22 -7.62 -13.51
N ASP A 41 3.24 -6.90 -12.39
CA ASP A 41 3.91 -5.60 -12.20
C ASP A 41 5.29 -5.72 -11.51
N GLY A 42 5.74 -6.94 -11.26
CA GLY A 42 7.01 -7.23 -10.59
C GLY A 42 6.95 -7.20 -9.06
N LEU A 43 5.80 -6.84 -8.47
CA LEU A 43 5.58 -6.89 -7.04
C LEU A 43 5.04 -8.27 -6.62
N ARG A 44 5.44 -8.73 -5.43
CA ARG A 44 4.95 -9.96 -4.82
C ARG A 44 4.38 -9.60 -3.45
N PHE A 45 3.12 -9.96 -3.24
CA PHE A 45 2.45 -9.80 -1.96
C PHE A 45 2.45 -11.14 -1.23
N GLN A 46 2.83 -11.13 0.04
CA GLN A 46 2.74 -12.31 0.91
C GLN A 46 1.28 -12.59 1.28
N ASP A 47 0.50 -11.53 1.45
CA ASP A 47 -0.90 -11.60 1.81
C ASP A 47 -1.82 -11.70 0.58
N GLN A 48 -2.97 -12.32 0.79
CA GLN A 48 -4.00 -12.43 -0.22
C GLN A 48 -4.67 -11.07 -0.47
N GLU A 49 -4.82 -10.68 -1.74
CA GLU A 49 -5.48 -9.43 -2.12
C GLU A 49 -6.95 -9.44 -1.63
N VAL A 50 -7.32 -8.44 -0.82
CA VAL A 50 -8.68 -8.28 -0.32
C VAL A 50 -9.40 -7.21 -1.14
N LYS A 51 -10.51 -7.59 -1.78
CA LYS A 51 -11.34 -6.68 -2.57
C LYS A 51 -12.51 -6.16 -1.72
N TYR A 52 -12.60 -4.85 -1.61
CA TYR A 52 -13.70 -4.18 -0.92
C TYR A 52 -14.58 -3.44 -1.92
N THR A 53 -15.88 -3.68 -1.85
CA THR A 53 -16.87 -2.91 -2.61
C THR A 53 -17.33 -1.75 -1.73
N ILE A 54 -17.01 -0.52 -2.15
CA ILE A 54 -17.46 0.69 -1.46
C ILE A 54 -18.62 1.28 -2.27
N PRO A 55 -19.81 1.49 -1.67
CA PRO A 55 -20.93 2.12 -2.37
C PRO A 55 -20.61 3.58 -2.64
N ALA A 56 -20.30 3.91 -3.90
CA ALA A 56 -20.00 5.26 -4.34
C ALA A 56 -21.28 5.96 -4.84
N GLY A 57 -22.19 6.27 -3.91
CA GLY A 57 -23.41 7.03 -4.19
C GLY A 57 -24.46 6.32 -5.06
N PRO A 58 -25.54 7.02 -5.44
CA PRO A 58 -26.77 6.41 -5.96
C PRO A 58 -26.64 5.72 -7.33
N ASN A 59 -25.53 5.90 -8.06
CA ASN A 59 -25.44 5.49 -9.46
C ASN A 59 -24.29 4.53 -9.82
N ARG A 60 -23.70 3.79 -8.87
CA ARG A 60 -22.82 2.66 -9.26
C ARG A 60 -22.51 1.68 -8.13
N VAL A 61 -23.14 0.52 -8.20
CA VAL A 61 -22.59 -0.73 -7.68
C VAL A 61 -22.75 -1.77 -8.78
N ARG A 62 -21.65 -2.23 -9.38
CA ARG A 62 -21.66 -3.54 -10.04
C ARG A 62 -20.94 -4.51 -9.11
N PRO A 63 -21.67 -5.44 -8.50
CA PRO A 63 -21.04 -6.52 -7.76
C PRO A 63 -20.47 -7.49 -8.80
N SER A 64 -19.15 -7.66 -8.79
CA SER A 64 -18.57 -8.91 -9.26
C SER A 64 -17.66 -9.38 -8.13
N PHE A 65 -18.16 -10.34 -7.36
CA PHE A 65 -17.31 -11.17 -6.51
C PHE A 65 -16.38 -11.93 -7.44
N ALA A 66 -15.19 -11.40 -7.67
CA ALA A 66 -14.13 -12.18 -8.28
C ALA A 66 -13.61 -13.13 -7.18
N GLU A 67 -13.86 -14.42 -7.36
CA GLU A 67 -13.37 -15.49 -6.51
C GLU A 67 -11.85 -15.36 -6.37
N ILE A 68 -11.36 -15.43 -5.14
CA ILE A 68 -9.95 -15.15 -4.86
C ILE A 68 -9.12 -16.35 -5.30
N ILE A 69 -8.35 -16.20 -6.37
CA ILE A 69 -7.47 -17.26 -6.87
C ILE A 69 -6.31 -17.42 -5.88
N PRO A 70 -6.19 -18.54 -5.12
CA PRO A 70 -5.18 -18.73 -4.08
C PRO A 70 -3.76 -18.98 -4.61
N ALA A 71 -3.45 -18.56 -5.84
CA ALA A 71 -2.27 -19.01 -6.58
C ALA A 71 -1.20 -17.92 -6.81
N LEU A 72 -1.26 -16.78 -6.10
CA LEU A 72 -0.25 -15.73 -6.29
C LEU A 72 1.15 -16.12 -5.79
N MET A 73 1.23 -17.01 -4.79
CA MET A 73 2.51 -17.49 -4.24
C MET A 73 3.35 -18.30 -5.25
N ASN A 74 2.69 -18.95 -6.22
CA ASN A 74 3.34 -19.77 -7.23
C ASN A 74 3.43 -19.09 -8.61
N GLN A 75 3.23 -17.77 -8.70
CA GLN A 75 3.42 -17.12 -10.00
C GLN A 75 4.89 -17.22 -10.45
N PRO A 76 5.14 -17.66 -11.70
CA PRO A 76 6.49 -17.81 -12.22
C PRO A 76 7.24 -16.48 -12.13
N VAL A 77 8.52 -16.54 -11.77
CA VAL A 77 9.41 -15.37 -11.77
C VAL A 77 9.48 -14.83 -13.19
N ARG A 78 9.26 -13.52 -13.37
CA ARG A 78 9.40 -12.88 -14.68
C ARG A 78 10.84 -13.02 -15.17
N ASN A 79 11.01 -13.31 -16.45
CA ASN A 79 12.32 -13.38 -17.06
C ASN A 79 12.83 -11.96 -17.36
N TYR A 80 14.04 -11.64 -16.93
CA TYR A 80 14.72 -10.37 -17.17
C TYR A 80 15.88 -10.58 -18.16
N PRO A 81 16.23 -9.58 -18.99
CA PRO A 81 15.66 -8.24 -19.07
C PRO A 81 14.29 -8.20 -19.77
N LEU A 82 13.50 -7.16 -19.47
CA LEU A 82 12.21 -6.95 -20.14
C LEU A 82 12.42 -6.68 -21.63
N ARG A 83 11.61 -7.31 -22.49
CA ARG A 83 11.62 -7.05 -23.93
C ARG A 83 11.24 -5.59 -24.21
N VAL A 84 11.73 -5.02 -25.29
CA VAL A 84 11.28 -3.71 -25.76
C VAL A 84 9.88 -3.86 -26.36
N VAL A 85 8.94 -3.01 -25.95
CA VAL A 85 7.59 -2.96 -26.53
C VAL A 85 7.60 -1.93 -27.66
N ASN A 86 7.39 -2.38 -28.89
CA ASN A 86 7.36 -1.52 -30.08
C ASN A 86 5.94 -1.41 -30.65
N GLU A 87 4.96 -1.21 -29.77
CA GLU A 87 3.56 -1.09 -30.15
C GLU A 87 3.14 0.38 -30.14
N PRO A 88 2.44 0.86 -31.18
CA PRO A 88 2.00 2.25 -31.25
C PRO A 88 0.96 2.54 -30.17
N ALA A 89 0.90 3.80 -29.75
CA ALA A 89 -0.11 4.24 -28.80
C ALA A 89 -1.51 4.11 -29.42
N ILE A 90 -2.54 3.86 -28.61
CA ILE A 90 -3.91 3.64 -29.09
C ILE A 90 -4.91 4.41 -28.24
N TYR A 91 -5.91 5.01 -28.87
CA TYR A 91 -7.05 5.57 -28.15
C TYR A 91 -7.97 4.46 -27.68
N VAL A 92 -8.37 4.51 -26.41
CA VAL A 92 -9.15 3.45 -25.76
C VAL A 92 -10.60 3.87 -25.49
N ALA A 93 -10.88 5.18 -25.48
CA ALA A 93 -12.22 5.72 -25.31
C ALA A 93 -12.50 6.85 -26.31
N GLY A 94 -13.77 7.22 -26.44
CA GLY A 94 -14.22 8.30 -27.33
C GLY A 94 -14.34 7.88 -28.80
N GLU A 95 -14.56 8.85 -29.67
CA GLU A 95 -14.79 8.63 -31.12
C GLU A 95 -13.57 8.06 -31.84
N LYS A 96 -12.36 8.28 -31.30
CA LYS A 96 -11.11 7.78 -31.86
C LYS A 96 -10.72 6.39 -31.34
N MET A 97 -11.58 5.74 -30.55
CA MET A 97 -11.29 4.43 -29.97
C MET A 97 -10.81 3.43 -31.04
N GLY A 98 -9.66 2.79 -30.79
CA GLY A 98 -9.01 1.88 -31.71
C GLY A 98 -8.03 2.53 -32.69
N HIS A 99 -7.98 3.87 -32.78
CA HIS A 99 -7.05 4.57 -33.66
C HIS A 99 -5.62 4.52 -33.11
N LYS A 100 -4.69 4.02 -33.92
CA LYS A 100 -3.26 3.92 -33.60
C LYS A 100 -2.55 5.24 -33.89
N VAL A 101 -1.78 5.73 -32.94
CA VAL A 101 -0.95 6.93 -33.04
C VAL A 101 0.50 6.49 -33.18
N TYR A 102 1.09 6.77 -34.34
CA TYR A 102 2.50 6.52 -34.61
C TYR A 102 3.33 7.75 -34.20
N PRO A 103 4.51 7.55 -33.59
CA PRO A 103 5.44 8.63 -33.35
C PRO A 103 5.79 9.35 -34.66
N PRO A 104 5.97 10.68 -34.65
CA PRO A 104 6.48 11.42 -35.80
C PRO A 104 7.80 10.81 -36.27
N GLY A 105 7.87 10.37 -37.54
CA GLY A 105 9.04 9.72 -38.13
C GLY A 105 9.04 8.19 -38.12
N ALA A 106 8.08 7.54 -37.46
CA ALA A 106 7.91 6.08 -37.46
C ALA A 106 6.68 5.62 -38.28
N ALA A 107 6.19 6.47 -39.19
CA ALA A 107 5.07 6.10 -40.04
C ALA A 107 5.41 4.82 -40.82
N PRO A 108 4.53 3.81 -40.82
CA PRO A 108 4.72 2.66 -41.68
C PRO A 108 4.69 3.18 -43.11
N THR A 109 5.83 3.12 -43.80
CA THR A 109 5.90 3.14 -45.25
C THR A 109 5.03 1.98 -45.73
N GLY A 110 3.76 2.26 -45.97
CA GLY A 110 2.83 1.29 -46.52
C GLY A 110 3.40 0.75 -47.83
N PRO A 111 3.21 -0.55 -48.12
CA PRO A 111 3.67 -1.12 -49.37
C PRO A 111 2.84 -0.52 -50.50
N SER A 112 3.45 0.40 -51.25
CA SER A 112 2.98 0.73 -52.59
C SER A 112 2.91 -0.56 -53.42
N GLY A 113 1.79 -0.71 -54.12
CA GLY A 113 1.34 -1.90 -54.83
C GLY A 113 2.42 -2.77 -55.48
N VAL A 114 2.40 -4.05 -55.13
CA VAL A 114 2.90 -5.13 -55.99
C VAL A 114 1.82 -6.21 -56.03
N PRO A 115 1.34 -6.64 -57.22
CA PRO A 115 0.29 -7.64 -57.34
C PRO A 115 0.77 -9.02 -56.85
N PRO A 116 -0.14 -9.89 -56.36
CA PRO A 116 0.23 -11.16 -55.75
C PRO A 116 0.60 -12.19 -56.81
N VAL A 117 1.78 -12.79 -56.64
CA VAL A 117 2.18 -14.03 -57.33
C VAL A 117 1.73 -15.21 -56.46
N PRO A 118 1.03 -16.21 -57.00
CA PRO A 118 0.57 -17.36 -56.22
C PRO A 118 1.74 -18.33 -56.01
N GLN A 119 2.04 -18.66 -54.75
CA GLN A 119 2.97 -19.73 -54.41
C GLN A 119 2.24 -20.83 -53.63
N PRO A 120 2.36 -22.12 -54.02
CA PRO A 120 1.63 -23.22 -53.41
C PRO A 120 2.39 -23.78 -52.20
N GLY A 121 1.77 -23.74 -51.01
CA GLY A 121 2.36 -24.25 -49.77
C GLY A 121 1.32 -24.82 -48.80
N MET A 122 1.11 -26.13 -48.91
CA MET A 122 0.58 -27.15 -47.98
C MET A 122 -0.25 -26.74 -46.74
N PRO A 123 -1.49 -27.27 -46.59
CA PRO A 123 -2.35 -27.03 -45.43
C PRO A 123 -2.13 -28.09 -44.32
N MET A 124 -1.72 -27.67 -43.12
CA MET A 124 -1.83 -28.52 -41.92
C MET A 124 -3.18 -28.26 -41.25
N GLY A 125 -3.97 -29.33 -41.11
CA GLY A 125 -5.40 -29.29 -40.82
C GLY A 125 -5.77 -28.93 -39.39
N PHE A 126 -6.80 -28.09 -39.29
CA PHE A 126 -7.49 -27.60 -38.09
C PHE A 126 -7.94 -28.70 -37.09
N ALA A 127 -8.08 -29.96 -37.56
CA ALA A 127 -8.50 -31.10 -36.74
C ALA A 127 -7.47 -31.52 -35.67
N GLN A 128 -6.17 -31.29 -35.91
CA GLN A 128 -5.12 -31.73 -34.99
C GLN A 128 -4.96 -30.78 -33.78
N GLN A 129 -5.36 -29.51 -33.91
CA GLN A 129 -5.37 -28.55 -32.79
C GLN A 129 -6.47 -28.86 -31.78
N HIS A 130 -7.63 -29.37 -32.22
CA HIS A 130 -8.73 -29.73 -31.32
C HIS A 130 -8.39 -30.93 -30.41
N ALA A 131 -7.62 -31.92 -30.90
CA ALA A 131 -7.23 -33.08 -30.11
C ALA A 131 -6.31 -32.73 -28.93
N MET A 132 -5.42 -31.75 -29.12
CA MET A 132 -4.51 -31.30 -28.07
C MET A 132 -5.24 -30.50 -26.97
N VAL A 133 -6.24 -29.68 -27.36
CA VAL A 133 -7.08 -28.94 -26.40
C VAL A 133 -7.96 -29.89 -25.58
N ALA A 134 -8.51 -30.94 -26.21
CA ALA A 134 -9.30 -31.95 -25.50
C ALA A 134 -8.47 -32.72 -24.45
N GLN A 135 -7.21 -33.03 -24.76
CA GLN A 135 -6.31 -33.70 -23.81
C GLN A 135 -5.95 -32.78 -22.62
N GLN A 136 -5.83 -31.47 -22.85
CA GLN A 136 -5.58 -30.49 -21.81
C GLN A 136 -6.79 -30.31 -20.87
N ASN A 137 -8.01 -30.34 -21.42
CA ASN A 137 -9.26 -30.25 -20.65
C ASN A 137 -9.45 -31.46 -19.72
N ASN A 138 -9.17 -32.68 -20.18
CA ASN A 138 -9.24 -33.88 -19.34
C ASN A 138 -8.29 -33.84 -18.13
N ASN A 139 -7.12 -33.23 -18.30
CA ASN A 139 -6.14 -33.12 -17.21
C ASN A 139 -6.60 -32.12 -16.13
N MET A 140 -7.35 -31.09 -16.54
CA MET A 140 -7.92 -30.09 -15.63
C MET A 140 -9.09 -30.68 -14.83
N GLU A 141 -9.98 -31.44 -15.48
CA GLU A 141 -11.13 -32.09 -14.84
C GLU A 141 -10.70 -33.10 -13.75
N MET A 142 -9.57 -33.79 -13.96
CA MET A 142 -9.02 -34.73 -12.99
C MET A 142 -8.48 -34.05 -11.71
N LEU A 143 -7.90 -32.85 -11.86
CA LEU A 143 -7.43 -32.05 -10.72
C LEU A 143 -8.60 -31.49 -9.91
N ASP A 144 -9.67 -31.04 -10.57
CA ASP A 144 -10.85 -30.53 -9.88
C ASP A 144 -11.57 -31.62 -9.07
N ARG A 145 -11.71 -32.85 -9.60
CA ARG A 145 -12.24 -33.99 -8.83
C ARG A 145 -11.42 -34.29 -7.57
N ARG A 146 -10.10 -34.16 -7.63
CA ARG A 146 -9.21 -34.40 -6.49
C ARG A 146 -9.41 -33.35 -5.40
N ARG A 147 -9.56 -32.07 -5.80
CA ARG A 147 -9.77 -30.93 -4.91
C ARG A 147 -11.14 -30.99 -4.23
N GLU A 148 -12.15 -31.46 -4.94
CA GLU A 148 -13.50 -31.62 -4.41
C GLU A 148 -13.60 -32.76 -3.39
N GLN A 149 -12.92 -33.89 -3.62
CA GLN A 149 -12.79 -34.97 -2.63
C GLN A 149 -12.09 -34.50 -1.34
N GLU A 150 -11.07 -33.66 -1.46
CA GLU A 150 -10.33 -33.14 -0.30
C GLU A 150 -11.19 -32.17 0.53
N ARG A 151 -11.97 -31.30 -0.11
CA ARG A 151 -12.96 -30.45 0.58
C ARG A 151 -14.07 -31.23 1.26
N ALA A 152 -14.59 -32.28 0.62
CA ALA A 152 -15.62 -33.14 1.22
C ALA A 152 -15.10 -33.83 2.49
N ARG A 153 -13.84 -34.30 2.46
CA ARG A 153 -13.20 -34.97 3.60
C ARG A 153 -12.93 -34.03 4.77
N ASN A 154 -12.55 -32.78 4.51
CA ASN A 154 -12.36 -31.78 5.56
C ASN A 154 -13.67 -31.33 6.22
N ARG A 155 -14.80 -31.41 5.50
CA ARG A 155 -16.11 -31.04 6.03
C ARG A 155 -16.76 -32.15 6.86
N SER A 156 -16.38 -33.42 6.67
CA SER A 156 -16.94 -34.56 7.42
C SER A 156 -16.11 -35.02 8.63
N GLY A 157 -14.97 -34.38 8.92
CA GLY A 157 -14.02 -34.82 9.96
C GLY A 157 -14.10 -34.10 11.31
N SER A 158 -14.93 -33.07 11.47
CA SER A 158 -14.94 -32.20 12.66
C SER A 158 -16.09 -32.48 13.63
N THR A 159 -16.20 -33.73 14.10
CA THR A 159 -17.00 -34.09 15.29
C THR A 159 -16.24 -35.16 16.08
N GLY A 160 -15.37 -34.75 16.98
CA GLY A 160 -14.56 -35.66 17.80
C GLY A 160 -13.82 -34.92 18.91
N ALA A 161 -14.57 -34.56 19.95
CA ALA A 161 -14.09 -33.94 21.17
C ALA A 161 -13.04 -34.81 21.88
N ARG A 162 -11.97 -34.16 22.36
CA ARG A 162 -11.18 -34.59 23.52
C ARG A 162 -11.01 -33.39 24.45
N PRO A 163 -11.46 -33.44 25.72
CA PRO A 163 -11.14 -32.39 26.68
C PRO A 163 -9.67 -32.58 27.10
N ARG A 164 -8.86 -31.54 26.90
CA ARG A 164 -7.48 -31.48 27.36
C ARG A 164 -7.45 -30.51 28.56
N PRO A 165 -6.82 -30.88 29.69
CA PRO A 165 -6.84 -30.05 30.89
C PRO A 165 -6.11 -28.72 30.65
N GLU A 166 -6.68 -27.70 31.28
CA GLU A 166 -6.22 -26.34 31.45
C GLU A 166 -4.81 -26.31 32.03
N ASP A 167 -3.93 -25.49 31.44
CA ASP A 167 -2.73 -24.88 32.04
C ASP A 167 -1.99 -24.11 30.92
N ASP A 168 -2.33 -22.84 30.72
CA ASP A 168 -1.44 -21.74 30.24
C ASP A 168 -2.27 -20.46 29.98
N ASP A 169 -2.74 -19.86 31.07
CA ASP A 169 -3.37 -18.52 31.14
C ASP A 169 -2.27 -17.45 31.21
N SER A 170 -1.50 -17.27 30.11
CA SER A 170 -0.44 -16.25 30.03
C SER A 170 -0.13 -15.79 28.59
N GLY A 171 -1.01 -16.03 27.62
CA GLY A 171 -0.72 -15.82 26.20
C GLY A 171 -1.53 -14.72 25.49
N ASP A 172 -2.54 -14.15 26.15
CA ASP A 172 -3.73 -13.66 25.47
C ASP A 172 -4.02 -12.16 25.64
N GLU A 173 -3.12 -11.38 26.25
CA GLU A 173 -3.26 -9.91 26.20
C GLU A 173 -2.87 -9.30 24.83
N ILE A 174 -2.02 -9.96 24.04
CA ILE A 174 -1.60 -9.42 22.72
C ILE A 174 -2.60 -9.74 21.59
N ASP A 175 -3.38 -10.82 21.73
CA ASP A 175 -4.43 -11.22 20.79
C ASP A 175 -5.80 -10.61 21.11
N GLN A 176 -5.94 -9.90 22.25
CA GLN A 176 -7.17 -9.17 22.61
C GLN A 176 -7.42 -7.93 21.74
N ILE A 177 -6.40 -7.40 21.04
CA ILE A 177 -6.65 -6.40 20.00
C ILE A 177 -7.19 -7.13 18.76
N SER A 178 -8.51 -7.30 18.73
CA SER A 178 -9.22 -7.87 17.59
C SER A 178 -8.67 -7.32 16.27
N THR A 179 -8.33 -8.19 15.33
CA THR A 179 -7.88 -7.85 13.97
C THR A 179 -8.79 -6.79 13.31
N ARG A 180 -10.08 -6.81 13.65
CA ARG A 180 -11.08 -5.81 13.26
C ARG A 180 -10.75 -4.40 13.78
N THR A 181 -10.38 -4.27 15.05
CA THR A 181 -10.02 -2.99 15.69
C THR A 181 -8.74 -2.42 15.08
N LEU A 182 -7.73 -3.26 14.86
CA LEU A 182 -6.49 -2.84 14.21
C LEU A 182 -6.74 -2.37 12.76
N ALA A 183 -7.56 -3.10 12.00
CA ALA A 183 -7.92 -2.72 10.64
C ALA A 183 -8.69 -1.40 10.59
N LEU A 184 -9.65 -1.19 11.51
CA LEU A 184 -10.40 0.07 11.61
C LEU A 184 -9.48 1.26 11.95
N ASN A 185 -8.52 1.07 12.86
CA ASN A 185 -7.55 2.11 13.19
C ASN A 185 -6.61 2.43 12.02
N ARG A 186 -6.13 1.43 11.28
CA ARG A 186 -5.32 1.64 10.07
C ARG A 186 -6.13 2.37 8.99
N TYR A 187 -7.39 1.98 8.78
CA TYR A 187 -8.28 2.63 7.82
C TYR A 187 -8.51 4.11 8.15
N LYS A 188 -8.84 4.44 9.41
CA LYS A 188 -9.04 5.84 9.85
C LYS A 188 -7.80 6.69 9.61
N ARG A 189 -6.61 6.24 10.06
CA ARG A 189 -5.35 6.98 9.87
C ARG A 189 -5.01 7.19 8.39
N ASN A 190 -5.15 6.15 7.56
CA ASN A 190 -4.91 6.27 6.11
C ASN A 190 -5.91 7.22 5.45
N HIS A 191 -7.18 7.18 5.88
CA HIS A 191 -8.21 8.05 5.34
C HIS A 191 -7.97 9.51 5.73
N ASP A 192 -7.53 9.78 6.97
CA ASP A 192 -7.17 11.13 7.42
C ASP A 192 -5.97 11.66 6.63
N MET A 193 -4.94 10.85 6.43
CA MET A 193 -3.77 11.19 5.62
C MET A 193 -4.15 11.48 4.15
N MET A 194 -5.01 10.65 3.55
CA MET A 194 -5.47 10.87 2.18
C MET A 194 -6.31 12.14 2.07
N ASN A 195 -7.16 12.43 3.05
CA ASN A 195 -7.92 13.68 3.10
C ASN A 195 -6.99 14.91 3.15
N GLU A 196 -5.90 14.86 3.92
CA GLU A 196 -4.90 15.92 3.94
C GLU A 196 -4.20 16.07 2.59
N VAL A 197 -3.74 14.97 1.98
CA VAL A 197 -3.13 14.97 0.64
C VAL A 197 -4.08 15.57 -0.40
N PHE A 198 -5.37 15.21 -0.37
CA PHE A 198 -6.37 15.79 -1.27
C PHE A 198 -6.62 17.27 -0.99
N LYS A 199 -6.64 17.70 0.27
CA LYS A 199 -6.79 19.10 0.65
C LYS A 199 -5.59 19.93 0.17
N PHE A 200 -4.37 19.41 0.32
CA PHE A 200 -3.15 20.04 -0.22
C PHE A 200 -3.10 20.00 -1.76
N ALA A 201 -3.57 18.95 -2.42
CA ALA A 201 -3.60 18.90 -3.88
C ALA A 201 -4.69 19.82 -4.48
N ALA A 202 -5.80 20.03 -3.78
CA ALA A 202 -6.93 20.86 -4.23
C ALA A 202 -6.76 22.34 -3.90
N TYR A 203 -6.17 22.66 -2.74
CA TYR A 203 -6.08 24.02 -2.21
C TYR A 203 -4.67 24.44 -1.80
N GLY A 204 -3.72 23.50 -1.73
CA GLY A 204 -2.33 23.76 -1.38
C GLY A 204 -1.61 24.37 -2.58
N THR A 205 -1.51 25.68 -2.54
CA THR A 205 -0.77 26.49 -3.49
C THR A 205 0.68 26.03 -3.60
N SER A 206 1.11 25.86 -4.85
CA SER A 206 2.45 25.59 -5.35
C SER A 206 3.50 26.63 -4.92
N SER A 207 3.76 26.77 -3.62
CA SER A 207 4.67 27.81 -3.10
C SER A 207 6.11 27.31 -2.87
N ILE A 208 6.35 26.00 -2.85
CA ILE A 208 7.68 25.44 -2.46
C ILE A 208 8.56 25.07 -3.66
N LEU A 209 8.05 25.05 -4.91
CA LEU A 209 8.80 24.52 -6.06
C LEU A 209 9.10 25.50 -7.21
N TRP A 210 8.77 26.78 -7.12
CA TRP A 210 9.04 27.72 -8.24
C TRP A 210 10.19 28.71 -8.01
N SER A 211 10.90 28.68 -6.87
CA SER A 211 12.00 29.63 -6.62
C SER A 211 13.32 29.32 -7.33
N THR A 212 13.38 28.37 -8.26
CA THR A 212 14.65 27.99 -8.93
C THR A 212 14.59 27.83 -10.46
N ILE A 213 13.51 28.24 -11.13
CA ILE A 213 13.51 28.25 -12.62
C ILE A 213 13.04 29.62 -13.13
N PRO A 214 13.95 30.51 -13.57
CA PRO A 214 13.60 31.79 -14.14
C PRO A 214 13.39 31.66 -15.66
N ILE A 215 12.41 30.88 -16.13
CA ILE A 215 12.10 30.85 -17.56
C ILE A 215 10.57 30.71 -17.76
N LEU A 216 10.01 31.72 -18.42
CA LEU A 216 8.62 31.88 -18.89
C LEU A 216 7.55 32.23 -17.84
N THR A 217 7.52 33.52 -17.49
CA THR A 217 6.33 34.21 -16.97
C THR A 217 5.32 34.46 -18.08
N GLN A 218 4.35 33.54 -18.24
CA GLN A 218 3.06 33.88 -18.83
C GLN A 218 2.01 33.70 -17.73
N GLU A 219 1.52 34.84 -17.24
CA GLU A 219 0.63 34.92 -16.08
C GLU A 219 -0.71 34.23 -16.34
N PHE A 220 -0.90 33.05 -15.76
CA PHE A 220 -2.23 32.47 -15.58
C PHE A 220 -2.79 32.97 -14.24
N PRO A 221 -3.88 33.76 -14.23
CA PRO A 221 -4.51 34.21 -13.00
C PRO A 221 -5.25 33.05 -12.35
N ILE A 222 -4.56 32.31 -11.46
CA ILE A 222 -5.20 31.34 -10.59
C ILE A 222 -5.92 32.12 -9.48
N LEU A 223 -7.25 32.03 -9.51
CA LEU A 223 -8.22 32.65 -8.61
C LEU A 223 -8.12 32.03 -7.20
N GLY A 224 -7.04 32.31 -6.49
CA GLY A 224 -6.86 31.99 -5.07
C GLY A 224 -6.72 33.27 -4.25
N ASP A 225 -7.56 33.42 -3.23
CA ASP A 225 -7.54 34.56 -2.31
C ASP A 225 -6.12 34.81 -1.76
N ARG A 226 -5.50 35.92 -2.17
CA ARG A 226 -4.15 36.34 -1.72
C ARG A 226 -4.08 36.74 -0.24
N ASN A 227 -5.22 36.77 0.45
CA ASN A 227 -5.36 37.21 1.83
C ASN A 227 -5.58 36.08 2.84
N ALA A 228 -5.52 34.80 2.43
CA ALA A 228 -5.58 33.71 3.40
C ALA A 228 -4.30 33.72 4.27
N PRO A 229 -4.41 33.74 5.61
CA PRO A 229 -3.24 33.67 6.48
C PRO A 229 -2.47 32.37 6.21
N PRO A 230 -1.12 32.40 6.21
CA PRO A 230 -0.33 31.21 5.97
C PRO A 230 -0.71 30.10 6.97
N PRO A 231 -0.75 28.83 6.54
CA PRO A 231 -1.10 27.75 7.44
C PRO A 231 -0.15 27.75 8.65
N PRO A 232 -0.68 27.47 9.86
CA PRO A 232 0.13 27.42 11.07
C PRO A 232 1.27 26.41 10.88
N ARG A 233 2.47 26.78 11.33
CA ARG A 233 3.65 25.89 11.23
C ARG A 233 3.36 24.61 12.04
N PRO A 234 3.84 23.42 11.61
CA PRO A 234 3.57 22.15 12.29
C PRO A 234 3.89 22.13 13.80
N TYR A 235 4.76 23.03 14.27
CA TYR A 235 5.17 23.16 15.66
C TYR A 235 4.57 24.36 16.40
N SER A 236 3.59 25.07 15.81
CA SER A 236 2.95 26.22 16.48
C SER A 236 2.06 25.84 17.65
N ILE A 237 1.71 24.55 17.78
CA ILE A 237 1.00 24.01 18.95
C ILE A 237 1.88 24.00 20.21
N PHE A 238 3.21 24.05 20.04
CA PHE A 238 4.14 24.09 21.16
C PHE A 238 4.48 25.54 21.47
N ASN A 239 3.93 26.06 22.56
CA ASN A 239 4.33 27.36 23.06
C ASN A 239 5.71 27.23 23.72
N LYS A 240 6.74 27.78 23.07
CA LYS A 240 8.12 27.70 23.54
C LYS A 240 8.28 28.21 24.98
N SER A 241 7.57 29.27 25.34
CA SER A 241 7.64 29.83 26.71
C SER A 241 7.07 28.88 27.76
N GLU A 242 5.98 28.18 27.44
CA GLU A 242 5.35 27.20 28.36
C GLU A 242 6.26 26.00 28.60
N ILE A 243 6.98 25.56 27.55
CA ILE A 243 7.96 24.47 27.67
C ILE A 243 9.13 24.92 28.55
N GLU A 244 9.67 26.11 28.30
CA GLU A 244 10.77 26.67 29.10
C GLU A 244 10.38 26.79 30.58
N GLU A 245 9.18 27.30 30.89
CA GLU A 245 8.65 27.39 32.25
C GLU A 245 8.54 26.01 32.93
N LYS A 246 8.00 25.00 32.22
CA LYS A 246 7.91 23.63 32.73
C LYS A 246 9.29 23.01 32.96
N THR A 247 10.26 23.29 32.10
CA THR A 247 11.61 22.76 32.28
C THR A 247 12.31 23.35 33.50
N VAL A 248 12.15 24.64 33.77
CA VAL A 248 12.70 25.28 34.97
C VAL A 248 12.06 24.68 36.23
N LYS A 249 10.72 24.56 36.25
CA LYS A 249 10.01 23.97 37.38
C LYS A 249 10.44 22.52 37.68
N LEU A 250 10.58 21.69 36.63
CA LEU A 250 11.05 20.31 36.79
C LEU A 250 12.50 20.26 37.28
N GLN A 251 13.33 21.19 36.84
CA GLN A 251 14.72 21.29 37.28
C GLN A 251 14.81 21.63 38.78
N GLU A 252 14.01 22.59 39.25
CA GLU A 252 13.91 22.96 40.67
C GLU A 252 13.42 21.78 41.53
N GLU A 253 12.43 21.02 41.06
CA GLU A 253 11.92 19.85 41.76
C GLU A 253 12.97 18.73 41.87
N ILE A 254 13.75 18.51 40.81
CA ILE A 254 14.87 17.55 40.82
C ILE A 254 15.94 17.97 41.83
N GLU A 255 16.29 19.26 41.89
CA GLU A 255 17.28 19.77 42.85
C GLU A 255 16.78 19.66 44.29
N ALA A 256 15.51 19.99 44.54
CA ALA A 256 14.88 19.83 45.86
C ALA A 256 14.86 18.36 46.31
N LEU A 257 14.53 17.43 45.40
CA LEU A 257 14.53 15.99 45.70
C LEU A 257 15.95 15.46 45.96
N LYS A 258 16.94 15.93 45.21
CA LYS A 258 18.35 15.59 45.44
C LYS A 258 18.83 16.08 46.81
N ALA A 259 18.54 17.34 47.17
CA ALA A 259 18.87 17.89 48.49
C ALA A 259 18.23 17.09 49.63
N LYS A 260 16.93 16.77 49.50
CA LYS A 260 16.19 15.95 50.48
C LYS A 260 16.70 14.50 50.57
N SER A 261 17.27 13.96 49.49
CA SER A 261 17.90 12.64 49.52
C SER A 261 19.26 12.67 50.23
N ALA A 262 20.06 13.71 49.99
CA ALA A 262 21.36 13.91 50.63
C ALA A 262 21.21 14.15 52.15
N GLU A 263 20.21 14.92 52.56
CA GLU A 263 19.89 15.13 53.98
C GLU A 263 19.53 13.81 54.69
N ARG A 264 18.71 12.97 54.05
CA ARG A 264 18.35 11.64 54.59
C ARG A 264 19.56 10.71 54.67
N GLN A 265 20.46 10.74 53.69
CA GLN A 265 21.71 9.98 53.73
C GLN A 265 22.64 10.47 54.85
N ALA A 266 22.76 11.78 55.03
CA ALA A 266 23.54 12.37 56.12
C ALA A 266 22.97 11.97 57.49
N ALA A 267 21.66 12.11 57.69
CA ALA A 267 20.97 11.70 58.93
C ALA A 267 21.16 10.20 59.22
N TRP A 268 21.10 9.35 58.20
CA TRP A 268 21.36 7.92 58.34
C TRP A 268 22.81 7.63 58.75
N SER A 269 23.79 8.30 58.13
CA SER A 269 25.21 8.14 58.47
C SER A 269 25.56 8.61 59.88
N ILE A 270 24.91 9.68 60.37
CA ILE A 270 25.07 10.16 61.75
C ILE A 270 24.54 9.12 62.73
N ARG A 271 23.32 8.61 62.50
CA ARG A 271 22.71 7.58 63.35
C ARG A 271 23.52 6.29 63.38
N GLU A 272 24.07 5.87 62.25
CA GLU A 272 24.94 4.68 62.18
C GLU A 272 26.22 4.88 62.99
N ARG A 273 26.80 6.08 62.93
CA ARG A 273 27.98 6.44 63.73
C ARG A 273 27.67 6.48 65.24
N GLU A 274 26.52 7.01 65.63
CA GLU A 274 26.05 7.03 67.02
C GLU A 274 25.85 5.60 67.56
N ASN A 275 25.08 4.76 66.85
CA ASN A 275 24.86 3.36 67.22
C ASN A 275 26.18 2.58 67.36
N ARG A 276 27.17 2.85 66.50
CA ARG A 276 28.48 2.21 66.55
C ARG A 276 29.32 2.65 67.76
N MET A 277 29.18 3.89 68.23
CA MET A 277 29.85 4.35 69.45
C MET A 277 29.19 3.77 70.71
N GLU A 278 27.87 3.62 70.71
CA GLU A 278 27.12 3.04 71.84
C GLU A 278 27.47 1.55 72.04
N LEU A 279 27.49 0.74 70.97
CA LEU A 279 27.84 -0.69 71.04
C LEU A 279 29.33 -0.96 71.35
N GLY A 280 30.21 0.02 71.14
CA GLY A 280 31.65 -0.13 71.39
C GLY A 280 32.06 0.08 72.85
N ALA A 281 31.20 0.67 73.68
CA ALA A 281 31.54 1.04 75.06
C ALA A 281 31.36 -0.11 76.08
N ASP A 282 30.49 -1.09 75.79
CA ASP A 282 30.14 -2.16 76.74
C ASP A 282 31.07 -3.40 76.67
N GLY A 283 32.05 -3.41 75.75
CA GLY A 283 32.88 -4.58 75.46
C GLY A 283 34.21 -4.72 76.21
N VAL A 284 34.56 -3.82 77.15
CA VAL A 284 35.92 -3.77 77.77
C VAL A 284 35.94 -4.09 79.28
N ALA A 285 34.83 -4.55 79.85
CA ALA A 285 34.79 -4.99 81.26
C ALA A 285 34.71 -6.52 81.37
N ALA A 286 35.82 -7.22 81.12
CA ALA A 286 36.03 -8.61 81.53
C ALA A 286 37.52 -8.88 81.80
#